data_AF-A0A1T2CPH9-F1
#
_entry.id   AF-A0A1T2CPH9-F1
#
_cell.length_a   1.000
_cell.length_b   1.000
_cell.length_c   1.000
_cell.angle_alpha   90.00
_cell.angle_beta   90.00
_cell.angle_gamma   90.00
#
_symmetry.space_group_name_H-M   'P 1'
#
loop_
_entity.id
_entity.type
_entity.pdbx_description
1 polymer ?
#
loop_
_entity_poly.entity_id
_entity_poly.type
_entity_poly.pdbx_seq_one_letter_code
_entity_poly.pdbx_strand_id
1 'polypeptide(L)'
;MKQIALIIVLFAAALLAGRFLTDTPAPGDTALPSVTLEPIACEPSLQACMAELPDGSQVQMQILPKDAIKPMKPLQAEVTATGKWHATTLEATGINMNMGFNRFNFKPGDEQVDHADFMLPICTLKRMQWEFLLKISDENSLIHIPFHIEIES
;
A
#
# COMPACT_ATOMS: atom_id res chain seq x y z
N MET A 1 32.05 42.25 26.53
CA MET A 1 32.75 40.97 26.23
C MET A 1 32.18 39.78 26.99
N LYS A 2 32.08 39.82 28.33
CA LYS A 2 31.58 38.69 29.16
C LYS A 2 30.14 38.23 28.83
N GLN A 3 29.22 39.16 28.54
CA GLN A 3 27.84 38.83 28.12
C GLN A 3 27.75 38.18 26.73
N ILE A 4 28.59 38.62 25.78
CA ILE A 4 28.60 38.07 24.42
C ILE A 4 29.10 36.63 24.43
N ALA A 5 30.14 36.34 25.23
CA ALA A 5 30.63 34.98 25.40
C ALA A 5 29.57 34.05 26.03
N LEU A 6 28.80 34.54 27.00
CA LEU A 6 27.72 33.77 27.62
C LEU A 6 26.62 33.40 26.62
N ILE A 7 26.22 34.35 25.76
CA ILE A 7 25.19 34.12 24.74
C ILE A 7 25.68 33.09 23.71
N ILE A 8 26.94 33.19 23.26
CA ILE A 8 27.50 32.23 22.30
C ILE A 8 27.53 30.82 22.89
N VAL A 9 27.93 30.67 24.15
CA VAL A 9 27.97 29.36 24.82
C VAL A 9 26.57 28.77 24.97
N LEU A 10 25.58 29.58 25.36
CA LEU A 10 24.19 29.12 25.48
C LEU A 10 23.62 28.71 24.12
N PHE A 11 23.92 29.46 23.06
CA PHE A 11 23.46 29.13 21.71
C PHE A 11 24.13 27.86 21.17
N ALA A 12 25.43 27.70 21.40
CA ALA A 12 26.15 26.47 21.03
C ALA A 12 25.63 25.26 21.81
N ALA A 13 25.35 25.41 23.11
CA ALA A 13 24.76 24.35 23.93
C ALA A 13 23.35 23.98 23.46
N ALA A 14 22.52 24.96 23.10
CA ALA A 14 21.18 24.72 22.56
C ALA A 14 21.23 24.00 21.20
N LEU A 15 22.15 24.36 20.32
CA LEU A 15 22.34 23.67 19.03
C LEU A 15 22.84 22.23 19.21
N LEU A 16 23.77 22.01 20.14
CA LEU A 16 24.27 20.67 20.46
C LEU A 16 23.20 19.79 21.11
N ALA A 17 22.42 20.33 22.05
CA ALA A 17 21.31 19.63 22.67
C ALA A 17 20.19 19.32 21.66
N GLY A 18 19.88 20.27 20.76
CA GLY A 18 18.90 20.05 19.69
C GLY A 18 19.27 18.89 18.79
N ARG A 19 20.55 18.78 18.38
CA ARG A 19 21.01 17.63 17.58
C ARG A 19 20.90 16.29 18.31
N PHE A 20 21.27 16.26 19.59
CA PHE A 20 21.18 15.04 20.40
C PHE A 20 19.73 14.59 20.62
N LEU A 21 18.78 15.51 20.67
CA LEU A 21 17.35 15.20 20.80
C LEU A 21 16.68 14.80 19.47
N THR A 22 17.24 15.19 18.32
CA THR A 22 16.72 14.80 16.99
C THR A 22 17.28 13.47 16.48
N ASP A 23 18.45 13.04 16.96
CA ASP A 23 19.10 11.79 16.54
C ASP A 23 18.63 10.55 17.29
N THR A 24 17.66 10.66 18.21
CA THR A 24 16.99 9.47 18.75
C THR A 24 16.01 8.94 17.71
N PRO A 25 16.23 7.75 17.12
CA PRO A 25 15.24 7.13 16.25
C PRO A 25 13.95 6.96 17.06
N ALA A 26 12.80 7.24 16.45
CA ALA A 26 11.53 6.96 17.13
C ALA A 26 11.47 5.47 17.47
N PRO A 27 11.05 5.07 18.69
CA PRO A 27 10.84 3.66 19.00
C PRO A 27 9.71 3.13 18.10
N GLY A 28 10.09 2.40 17.03
CA GLY A 28 9.16 1.94 15.99
C GLY A 28 9.72 1.99 14.55
N ASP A 29 10.87 2.64 14.31
CA ASP A 29 11.41 2.89 12.96
C ASP A 29 12.25 1.76 12.34
N THR A 30 12.15 0.52 12.82
CA THR A 30 12.62 -0.62 11.99
C THR A 30 11.56 -0.91 10.93
N ALA A 31 11.58 -0.12 9.85
CA ALA A 31 10.78 -0.42 8.67
C ALA A 31 11.11 -1.84 8.22
N LEU A 32 10.08 -2.71 8.12
CA LEU A 32 10.25 -4.05 7.58
C LEU A 32 10.91 -3.95 6.20
N PRO A 33 11.85 -4.84 5.86
CA PRO A 33 12.39 -4.89 4.51
C PRO A 33 11.23 -5.04 3.52
N SER A 34 11.21 -4.16 2.51
CA SER A 34 10.14 -4.13 1.51
C SER A 34 10.68 -4.37 0.10
N VAL A 35 9.92 -5.14 -0.69
CA VAL A 35 10.19 -5.39 -2.12
C VAL A 35 8.96 -4.98 -2.92
N THR A 36 9.17 -4.33 -4.06
CA THR A 36 8.10 -4.04 -5.03
C THR A 36 8.31 -4.90 -6.26
N LEU A 37 7.28 -5.63 -6.67
CA LEU A 37 7.30 -6.42 -7.90
C LEU A 37 7.13 -5.53 -9.14
N GLU A 38 7.48 -6.05 -10.31
CA GLU A 38 7.14 -5.41 -11.57
C GLU A 38 5.61 -5.40 -11.77
N PRO A 39 5.04 -4.38 -12.44
CA PRO A 39 3.61 -4.31 -12.69
C PRO A 39 3.06 -5.51 -13.47
N ILE A 40 1.93 -6.04 -13.00
CA ILE A 40 1.27 -7.21 -13.57
C ILE A 40 -0.04 -6.79 -14.22
N ALA A 41 -0.16 -6.98 -15.53
CA ALA A 41 -1.41 -6.75 -16.23
C ALA A 41 -2.45 -7.82 -15.87
N CYS A 42 -3.67 -7.40 -15.51
CA CYS A 42 -4.75 -8.30 -15.14
C CYS A 42 -6.11 -7.76 -15.59
N GLU A 43 -7.02 -8.67 -15.96
CA GLU A 43 -8.42 -8.36 -16.24
C GLU A 43 -9.31 -8.99 -15.14
N PRO A 44 -9.63 -8.24 -14.07
CA PRO A 44 -10.30 -8.78 -12.89
C PRO A 44 -11.75 -9.23 -13.15
N SER A 45 -12.34 -8.78 -14.26
CA SER A 45 -13.66 -9.22 -14.71
C SER A 45 -13.67 -10.66 -15.27
N LEU A 46 -12.51 -11.15 -15.73
CA LEU A 46 -12.37 -12.48 -16.33
C LEU A 46 -11.80 -13.51 -15.35
N GLN A 47 -10.80 -13.13 -14.55
CA GLN A 47 -10.10 -14.04 -13.63
C GLN A 47 -9.50 -13.31 -12.43
N ALA A 48 -9.09 -14.07 -11.42
CA ALA A 48 -8.31 -13.51 -10.31
C ALA A 48 -6.93 -13.05 -10.81
N CYS A 49 -6.44 -11.93 -10.29
CA CYS A 49 -5.09 -11.44 -10.56
C CYS A 49 -4.09 -12.24 -9.75
N MET A 50 -3.06 -12.79 -10.40
CA MET A 50 -2.09 -13.68 -9.76
C MET A 50 -0.69 -13.06 -9.76
N ALA A 51 0.05 -13.28 -8.68
CA ALA A 51 1.46 -12.91 -8.58
C ALA A 51 2.28 -14.05 -7.96
N GLU A 52 3.46 -14.32 -8.52
CA GLU A 52 4.46 -15.20 -7.92
C GLU A 52 5.43 -14.37 -7.07
N LEU A 53 5.67 -14.82 -5.84
CA LEU A 53 6.54 -14.13 -4.89
C LEU A 53 7.98 -14.68 -4.96
N PRO A 54 8.99 -13.90 -4.52
CA PRO A 54 10.39 -14.32 -4.58
C PRO A 54 10.72 -15.62 -3.83
N ASP A 55 9.90 -16.00 -2.85
CA ASP A 55 10.03 -17.23 -2.07
C ASP A 55 9.28 -18.44 -2.70
N GLY A 56 8.68 -18.26 -3.88
CA GLY A 56 7.92 -19.28 -4.61
C GLY A 56 6.46 -19.42 -4.16
N SER A 57 6.01 -18.63 -3.18
CA SER A 57 4.59 -18.55 -2.84
C SER A 57 3.80 -17.78 -3.90
N GLN A 58 2.47 -17.90 -3.85
CA GLN A 58 1.56 -17.31 -4.83
C GLN A 58 0.48 -16.51 -4.12
N VAL A 59 0.11 -15.39 -4.74
CA VAL A 59 -0.97 -14.50 -4.28
C VAL A 59 -2.02 -14.42 -5.36
N GLN A 60 -3.28 -14.54 -4.97
CA GLN A 60 -4.43 -14.35 -5.85
C GLN A 60 -5.33 -13.26 -5.26
N MET A 61 -5.61 -12.24 -6.05
CA MET A 61 -6.54 -11.17 -5.71
C MET A 61 -7.76 -11.25 -6.63
N GLN A 62 -8.95 -11.28 -6.06
CA GLN A 62 -10.20 -11.18 -6.80
C GLN A 62 -11.02 -9.97 -6.34
N ILE A 63 -11.77 -9.39 -7.29
CA ILE A 63 -12.68 -8.29 -7.01
C ILE A 63 -14.11 -8.77 -7.21
N LEU A 64 -14.96 -8.52 -6.23
CA LEU A 64 -16.38 -8.89 -6.25
C LEU A 64 -17.28 -7.64 -6.30
N PRO A 65 -18.41 -7.72 -7.01
CA PRO A 65 -18.81 -8.80 -7.94
C PRO A 65 -18.01 -8.74 -9.26
N LYS A 66 -17.58 -9.90 -9.78
CA LYS A 66 -16.71 -10.00 -10.98
C LYS A 66 -17.35 -9.43 -12.25
N ASP A 67 -18.66 -9.59 -12.38
CA ASP A 67 -19.46 -9.17 -13.55
C ASP A 67 -19.91 -7.70 -13.49
N ALA A 68 -19.67 -6.99 -12.38
CA ALA A 68 -20.14 -5.63 -12.17
C ALA A 68 -19.13 -4.73 -11.44
N ILE A 69 -17.85 -4.85 -11.80
CA ILE A 69 -16.79 -3.95 -11.31
C ILE A 69 -17.01 -2.55 -11.92
N LYS A 70 -17.57 -1.63 -11.14
CA LYS A 70 -17.90 -0.27 -11.59
C LYS A 70 -17.52 0.81 -10.57
N PRO A 71 -17.15 2.02 -11.03
CA PRO A 71 -17.03 3.18 -10.17
C PRO A 71 -18.30 3.46 -9.37
N MET A 72 -18.15 4.03 -8.18
CA MET A 72 -19.26 4.41 -7.28
C MET A 72 -20.18 3.25 -6.87
N LYS A 73 -19.70 2.00 -6.98
CA LYS A 73 -20.37 0.81 -6.46
C LYS A 73 -19.53 0.19 -5.35
N PRO A 74 -20.16 -0.41 -4.32
CA PRO A 74 -19.44 -1.22 -3.36
C PRO A 74 -18.75 -2.38 -4.07
N LEU A 75 -17.45 -2.52 -3.82
CA LEU A 75 -16.62 -3.62 -4.29
C LEU A 75 -15.94 -4.25 -3.09
N GLN A 76 -15.59 -5.53 -3.21
CA GLN A 76 -14.79 -6.23 -2.22
C GLN A 76 -13.58 -6.85 -2.91
N ALA A 77 -12.39 -6.58 -2.39
CA ALA A 77 -11.18 -7.28 -2.76
C ALA A 77 -11.00 -8.46 -1.80
N GLU A 78 -10.88 -9.66 -2.33
CA GLU A 78 -10.52 -10.86 -1.56
C GLU A 78 -9.13 -11.31 -2.02
N VAL A 79 -8.25 -11.57 -1.07
CA VAL A 79 -6.89 -12.00 -1.32
C VAL A 79 -6.64 -13.32 -0.62
N THR A 80 -6.13 -14.28 -1.38
CA THR A 80 -5.56 -15.51 -0.85
C THR A 80 -4.08 -15.56 -1.17
N ALA A 81 -3.29 -16.02 -0.22
CA ALA A 81 -1.87 -16.22 -0.41
C ALA A 81 -1.47 -17.61 0.09
N THR A 82 -0.53 -18.25 -0.59
CA THR A 82 0.10 -19.45 -0.06
C THR A 82 1.19 -19.07 0.93
N GLY A 83 1.43 -19.92 1.93
CA GLY A 83 2.46 -19.68 2.93
C GLY A 83 2.02 -18.76 4.05
N LYS A 84 2.84 -17.75 4.36
CA LYS A 84 2.77 -16.93 5.58
C LYS A 84 2.28 -15.49 5.36
N TRP A 85 1.85 -15.18 4.14
CA TRP A 85 1.56 -13.83 3.70
C TRP A 85 0.11 -13.45 3.98
N HIS A 86 -0.10 -12.25 4.48
CA HIS A 86 -1.42 -11.66 4.69
C HIS A 86 -1.54 -10.33 3.97
N ALA A 87 -2.69 -10.07 3.36
CA ALA A 87 -3.00 -8.78 2.77
C ALA A 87 -3.20 -7.74 3.88
N THR A 88 -2.59 -6.56 3.69
CA THR A 88 -2.66 -5.46 4.65
C THR A 88 -3.44 -4.30 4.10
N THR A 89 -3.08 -3.86 2.88
CA THR A 89 -3.71 -2.70 2.25
C THR A 89 -3.81 -2.86 0.75
N LEU A 90 -4.85 -2.27 0.18
CA LEU A 90 -5.02 -2.05 -1.25
C LEU A 90 -5.01 -0.55 -1.51
N GLU A 91 -4.14 -0.07 -2.39
CA GLU A 91 -4.15 1.32 -2.85
C GLU A 91 -4.55 1.38 -4.32
N ALA A 92 -5.62 2.11 -4.64
CA ALA A 92 -6.09 2.29 -6.01
C ALA A 92 -5.75 3.69 -6.54
N THR A 93 -4.95 3.73 -7.61
CA THR A 93 -4.49 4.96 -8.28
C THR A 93 -4.83 4.91 -9.77
N GLY A 94 -5.29 6.03 -10.33
CA GLY A 94 -5.45 6.15 -11.78
C GLY A 94 -4.11 6.37 -12.47
N ILE A 95 -3.73 5.52 -13.42
CA ILE A 95 -2.42 5.61 -14.11
C ILE A 95 -2.31 6.92 -14.92
N ASN A 96 -3.44 7.40 -15.45
CA ASN A 96 -3.49 8.61 -16.27
C ASN A 96 -4.19 9.80 -15.59
N MET A 97 -4.60 9.68 -14.32
CA MET A 97 -5.25 10.76 -13.57
C MET A 97 -4.92 10.69 -12.08
N ASN A 98 -4.50 11.82 -11.50
CA ASN A 98 -4.31 11.93 -10.06
C ASN A 98 -5.68 12.08 -9.36
N MET A 99 -6.10 11.05 -8.63
CA MET A 99 -7.31 11.05 -7.81
C MET A 99 -7.00 10.98 -6.30
N GLY A 100 -5.74 11.21 -5.92
CA GLY A 100 -5.23 10.92 -4.59
C GLY A 100 -5.06 9.42 -4.32
N PHE A 101 -4.63 9.10 -3.11
CA PHE A 101 -4.44 7.71 -2.68
C PHE A 101 -5.73 7.17 -2.07
N ASN A 102 -6.37 6.23 -2.77
CA ASN A 102 -7.51 5.49 -2.22
C ASN A 102 -6.98 4.24 -1.54
N ARG A 103 -6.69 4.35 -0.22
CA ARG A 103 -6.15 3.25 0.59
C ARG A 103 -7.28 2.56 1.35
N PHE A 104 -7.33 1.24 1.23
CA PHE A 104 -8.29 0.37 1.89
C PHE A 104 -7.54 -0.67 2.71
N ASN A 105 -7.96 -0.88 3.95
CA ASN A 105 -7.32 -1.87 4.83
C ASN A 105 -8.04 -3.20 4.73
N PHE A 106 -7.27 -4.27 4.65
CA PHE A 106 -7.81 -5.61 4.73
C PHE A 106 -8.15 -5.96 6.18
N LYS A 107 -9.20 -6.74 6.33
CA LYS A 107 -9.54 -7.43 7.55
C LYS A 107 -9.18 -8.91 7.35
N PRO A 108 -8.59 -9.56 8.35
CA PRO A 108 -8.44 -11.00 8.32
C PRO A 108 -9.82 -11.63 8.21
N GLY A 109 -10.02 -12.49 7.21
CA GLY A 109 -11.23 -13.29 7.06
C GLY A 109 -11.05 -14.72 7.55
N ASP A 110 -12.12 -15.49 7.45
CA ASP A 110 -12.09 -16.92 7.74
C ASP A 110 -11.25 -17.66 6.67
N GLU A 111 -10.67 -18.80 7.02
CA GLU A 111 -9.99 -19.71 6.07
C GLU A 111 -8.83 -19.11 5.24
N GLN A 112 -8.05 -18.16 5.77
CA GLN A 112 -6.89 -17.52 5.07
C GLN A 112 -7.28 -16.63 3.88
N VAL A 113 -8.50 -16.12 3.86
CA VAL A 113 -8.95 -15.13 2.87
C VAL A 113 -9.02 -13.76 3.52
N ASP A 114 -8.17 -12.84 3.12
CA ASP A 114 -8.22 -11.45 3.57
C ASP A 114 -9.20 -10.65 2.71
N HIS A 115 -10.06 -9.83 3.33
CA HIS A 115 -11.05 -9.03 2.59
C HIS A 115 -10.94 -7.53 2.86
N ALA A 116 -11.13 -6.71 1.82
CA ALA A 116 -11.19 -5.26 1.91
C ALA A 116 -12.40 -4.74 1.13
N ASP A 117 -13.31 -4.06 1.83
CA ASP A 117 -14.40 -3.32 1.17
C ASP A 117 -13.86 -1.99 0.64
N PHE A 118 -14.18 -1.68 -0.61
CA PHE A 118 -13.73 -0.45 -1.26
C PHE A 118 -14.74 0.07 -2.28
N MET A 119 -14.51 1.30 -2.73
CA MET A 119 -15.29 1.92 -3.78
C MET A 119 -14.35 2.75 -4.64
N LEU A 120 -14.43 2.56 -5.95
CA LEU A 120 -13.67 3.38 -6.88
C LEU A 120 -14.32 4.74 -7.06
N PRO A 121 -13.55 5.84 -7.03
CA PRO A 121 -14.10 7.16 -7.27
C PRO A 121 -14.63 7.29 -8.70
N ILE A 122 -15.51 8.27 -8.90
CA ILE A 122 -16.14 8.51 -10.20
C ILE A 122 -15.10 8.74 -11.30
N CYS A 123 -15.31 8.10 -12.44
CA CYS A 123 -14.53 8.31 -13.65
C CYS A 123 -15.40 8.99 -14.71
N THR A 124 -14.87 10.01 -15.38
CA THR A 124 -15.51 10.66 -16.54
C THR A 124 -15.14 9.98 -17.86
N LEU A 125 -14.14 9.09 -17.84
CA LEU A 125 -13.68 8.33 -19.00
C LEU A 125 -14.45 7.01 -19.11
N LYS A 126 -14.74 6.59 -20.34
CA LYS A 126 -15.42 5.33 -20.64
C LYS A 126 -14.62 4.10 -20.20
N ARG A 127 -13.29 4.18 -20.29
CA ARG A 127 -12.35 3.15 -19.89
C ARG A 127 -11.21 3.81 -19.14
N MET A 128 -10.83 3.23 -18.01
CA MET A 128 -9.77 3.74 -17.17
C MET A 128 -8.78 2.64 -16.80
N GLN A 129 -7.49 3.00 -16.85
CA GLN A 129 -6.40 2.18 -16.38
C GLN A 129 -6.09 2.53 -14.93
N TRP A 130 -6.09 1.52 -14.08
CA TRP A 130 -5.84 1.63 -12.65
C TRP A 130 -4.61 0.82 -12.28
N GLU A 131 -3.84 1.37 -11.35
CA GLU A 131 -2.88 0.62 -10.57
C GLU A 131 -3.50 0.30 -9.21
N PHE A 132 -3.62 -0.99 -8.94
CA PHE A 132 -4.02 -1.54 -7.66
C PHE A 132 -2.76 -2.06 -6.98
N LEU A 133 -2.20 -1.26 -6.09
CA LEU A 133 -1.03 -1.62 -5.32
C LEU A 133 -1.47 -2.41 -4.09
N LEU A 134 -1.41 -3.74 -4.20
CA LEU A 134 -1.66 -4.65 -3.09
C LEU A 134 -0.40 -4.74 -2.23
N LYS A 135 -0.55 -4.52 -0.92
CA LYS A 135 0.52 -4.73 0.05
C LYS A 135 0.22 -5.96 0.90
N ILE A 136 1.16 -6.89 0.94
CA ILE A 136 1.11 -8.08 1.79
C ILE A 136 2.29 -8.08 2.76
N SER A 137 2.12 -8.66 3.93
CA SER A 137 3.21 -8.78 4.91
C SER A 137 3.19 -10.13 5.61
N ASP A 138 4.35 -10.46 6.17
CA ASP A 138 4.49 -11.41 7.27
C ASP A 138 5.16 -10.68 8.45
N GLU A 139 5.57 -11.42 9.48
CA GLU A 139 6.26 -10.87 10.66
C GLU A 139 7.60 -10.17 10.34
N ASN A 140 8.21 -10.44 9.18
CA ASN A 140 9.59 -10.05 8.89
C ASN A 140 9.76 -9.21 7.62
N SER A 141 8.72 -9.05 6.80
CA SER A 141 8.84 -8.47 5.46
C SER A 141 7.52 -7.96 4.90
N LEU A 142 7.62 -7.02 3.97
CA LEU A 142 6.51 -6.40 3.25
C LEU A 142 6.74 -6.56 1.74
N ILE A 143 5.70 -6.92 0.99
CA ILE A 143 5.77 -6.97 -0.48
C ILE A 143 4.68 -6.08 -1.06
N HIS A 144 5.05 -5.29 -2.05
CA HIS A 144 4.14 -4.48 -2.85
C HIS A 144 3.95 -5.12 -4.23
N ILE A 145 2.70 -5.36 -4.60
CA ILE A 145 2.30 -6.04 -5.83
C ILE A 145 1.44 -5.07 -6.64
N PRO A 146 1.98 -4.42 -7.68
CA PRO A 146 1.22 -3.54 -8.55
C PRO A 146 0.44 -4.35 -9.60
N PHE A 147 -0.88 -4.37 -9.49
CA PHE A 147 -1.76 -4.89 -10.55
C PHE A 147 -2.24 -3.74 -11.43
N HIS A 148 -1.97 -3.82 -12.73
CA HIS A 148 -2.49 -2.89 -13.74
C HIS A 148 -3.75 -3.49 -14.34
N ILE A 149 -4.88 -2.84 -14.10
CA ILE A 149 -6.20 -3.32 -14.52
C ILE A 149 -6.91 -2.28 -15.38
N GLU A 150 -7.71 -2.75 -16.34
CA GLU A 150 -8.62 -1.91 -17.10
C GLU A 150 -10.05 -2.10 -16.56
N ILE A 151 -10.75 -1.00 -16.31
CA ILE A 151 -12.16 -1.03 -15.90
C ILE A 151 -12.97 -0.16 -16.85
N GLU A 152 -14.09 -0.70 -17.33
CA GLU A 152 -15.09 0.04 -18.10
C GLU A 152 -16.17 0.62 -17.18
N SER A 153 -16.56 1.88 -17.42
CA SER A 153 -17.59 2.60 -16.65
C SER A 153 -19.02 2.19 -17.04
#